data_AF-A0A365NZZ7-F1
#
_entry.id   AF-A0A365NZZ7-F1
#
_cell.length_a   1.000
_cell.length_b   1.000
_cell.length_c   1.000
_cell.angle_alpha   90.00
_cell.angle_beta   90.00
_cell.angle_gamma   90.00
#
_symmetry.space_group_name_H-M   'P 1'
#
loop_
_entity.id
_entity.type
_entity.pdbx_description
1 polymer ?
#
loop_
_entity_poly.entity_id
_entity_poly.type
_entity_poly.pdbx_seq_one_letter_code
_entity_poly.pdbx_strand_id
1 'polypeptide(L)'
;MIYDNNDRNQYYSIFTPEEELKAFFMHKTSEEQEKAYEQNFGNEKYKFPRNKVAKVKLYQNKFLISRLTSKDISESDKIKLLNFFNDPENFSWGETTWSLDESEYILRFFDEKEVEVGKIWICLEDCGMTKSIPFSPNMKYGGLSKSGKVKIKEILNDY
;
A
#
# COMPACT_ATOMS: atom_id res chain seq x y z
N MET A 1 -10.28 18.03 4.14
CA MET A 1 -11.48 17.18 4.33
C MET A 1 -11.42 16.08 3.28
N ILE A 2 -11.35 14.82 3.69
CA ILE A 2 -11.32 13.68 2.77
C ILE A 2 -12.78 13.48 2.29
N TYR A 3 -13.05 13.15 1.02
CA TYR A 3 -14.40 12.81 0.51
C TYR A 3 -14.38 11.44 -0.18
N ASP A 4 -15.38 10.57 0.05
CA ASP A 4 -15.33 9.17 -0.42
C ASP A 4 -15.26 9.10 -1.95
N ASN A 5 -15.91 10.05 -2.64
CA ASN A 5 -15.80 10.22 -4.08
C ASN A 5 -14.41 10.70 -4.54
N ASN A 6 -13.71 11.49 -3.71
CA ASN A 6 -12.35 11.92 -4.03
C ASN A 6 -11.34 10.80 -3.76
N ASP A 7 -11.52 10.01 -2.70
CA ASP A 7 -10.69 8.83 -2.41
C ASP A 7 -10.77 7.81 -3.56
N ARG A 8 -11.95 7.64 -4.16
CA ARG A 8 -12.18 6.76 -5.31
C ARG A 8 -11.55 7.22 -6.62
N ASN A 9 -11.00 8.43 -6.66
CA ASN A 9 -10.23 8.95 -7.79
C ASN A 9 -8.73 9.08 -7.45
N GLN A 10 -8.31 8.60 -6.27
CA GLN A 10 -6.96 8.77 -5.78
C GLN A 10 -6.26 7.43 -5.54
N TYR A 11 -5.47 7.03 -6.53
CA TYR A 11 -4.46 5.99 -6.39
C TYR A 11 -3.19 6.65 -5.85
N TYR A 12 -2.89 6.49 -4.57
CA TYR A 12 -1.75 7.19 -3.96
C TYR A 12 -0.39 6.63 -4.40
N SER A 13 -0.36 5.47 -5.06
CA SER A 13 0.84 4.99 -5.74
C SER A 13 1.22 5.81 -6.98
N ILE A 14 0.36 6.74 -7.39
CA ILE A 14 0.61 7.65 -8.51
C ILE A 14 1.33 8.92 -8.05
N PHE A 15 1.35 9.24 -6.75
CA PHE A 15 2.11 10.39 -6.23
C PHE A 15 3.56 10.03 -5.90
N THR A 16 4.22 9.39 -6.87
CA THR A 16 5.63 9.01 -6.78
C THR A 16 6.50 10.27 -6.90
N PRO A 17 7.42 10.54 -5.96
CA PRO A 17 8.34 11.67 -6.07
C PRO A 17 9.10 11.67 -7.40
N GLU A 18 9.41 12.85 -7.95
CA GLU A 18 10.08 12.96 -9.26
C GLU A 18 11.42 12.19 -9.31
N GLU A 19 12.17 12.17 -8.20
CA GLU A 19 13.39 11.37 -8.09
C GLU A 19 13.14 9.88 -8.26
N GLU A 20 12.06 9.36 -7.66
CA GLU A 20 11.67 7.96 -7.77
C GLU A 20 11.15 7.65 -9.17
N LEU A 21 10.42 8.58 -9.81
CA LEU A 21 10.02 8.44 -11.22
C LEU A 21 11.24 8.32 -12.14
N LYS A 22 12.28 9.13 -11.93
CA LYS A 22 13.55 9.04 -12.68
C LYS A 22 14.31 7.76 -12.38
N ALA A 23 14.37 7.35 -11.11
CA ALA A 23 15.09 6.17 -10.68
C ALA A 23 14.46 4.88 -11.23
N PHE A 24 13.13 4.81 -11.25
CA PHE A 24 12.43 3.56 -11.45
C PHE A 24 11.63 3.44 -12.74
N PHE A 25 11.25 4.54 -13.40
CA PHE A 25 10.31 4.49 -14.53
C PHE A 25 10.82 5.20 -15.80
N MET A 26 11.48 6.35 -15.66
CA MET A 26 11.83 7.20 -16.79
C MET A 26 12.86 6.52 -17.72
N HIS A 27 12.50 6.39 -19.00
CA HIS A 27 13.32 5.75 -20.04
C HIS A 27 13.73 4.30 -19.73
N LYS A 28 12.87 3.54 -19.02
CA LYS A 28 13.11 2.12 -18.68
C LYS A 28 12.05 1.19 -19.26
N THR A 29 12.50 0.08 -19.83
CA THR A 29 11.68 -1.10 -20.14
C THR A 29 11.25 -1.81 -18.86
N SER A 30 10.20 -2.64 -18.91
CA SER A 30 9.69 -3.36 -17.72
C SER A 30 10.78 -4.16 -16.99
N GLU A 31 11.67 -4.84 -17.71
CA GLU A 31 12.79 -5.59 -17.12
C GLU A 31 13.79 -4.69 -16.39
N GLU A 32 14.08 -3.51 -16.94
CA GLU A 32 14.95 -2.52 -16.29
C GLU A 32 14.29 -1.90 -15.07
N GLN A 33 12.96 -1.76 -15.07
CA GLN A 33 12.21 -1.35 -13.89
C GLN A 33 12.35 -2.42 -12.80
N GLU A 34 12.04 -3.68 -13.09
CA GLU A 34 12.19 -4.78 -12.13
C GLU A 34 13.59 -4.82 -11.51
N LYS A 35 14.64 -4.77 -12.34
CA LYS A 35 16.03 -4.71 -11.84
C LYS A 35 16.31 -3.49 -10.97
N ALA A 36 15.80 -2.32 -11.34
CA ALA A 36 15.97 -1.10 -10.54
C ALA A 36 15.28 -1.22 -9.17
N TYR A 37 14.09 -1.82 -9.13
CA TYR A 37 13.38 -2.14 -7.90
C TYR A 37 14.16 -3.15 -7.05
N GLU A 38 14.62 -4.26 -7.62
CA GLU A 38 15.40 -5.30 -6.92
C GLU A 38 16.67 -4.75 -6.27
N GLN A 39 17.41 -3.90 -7.00
CA GLN A 39 18.63 -3.25 -6.50
C GLN A 39 18.36 -2.31 -5.32
N ASN A 40 17.10 -1.94 -5.08
CA ASN A 40 16.69 -1.00 -4.03
C ASN A 40 15.78 -1.64 -2.97
N PHE A 41 15.64 -2.96 -2.96
CA PHE A 41 14.99 -3.66 -1.85
C PHE A 41 15.73 -3.41 -0.53
N GLY A 42 14.97 -3.16 0.53
CA GLY A 42 15.49 -2.81 1.85
C GLY A 42 16.14 -1.42 1.92
N ASN A 43 16.18 -0.64 0.84
CA ASN A 43 16.76 0.70 0.87
C ASN A 43 15.90 1.64 1.71
N GLU A 44 16.46 2.13 2.82
CA GLU A 44 15.81 3.05 3.77
C GLU A 44 15.23 4.30 3.09
N LYS A 45 15.88 4.80 2.03
CA LYS A 45 15.41 5.97 1.27
C LYS A 45 13.99 5.78 0.72
N TYR A 46 13.66 4.55 0.34
CA TYR A 46 12.41 4.24 -0.34
C TYR A 46 11.44 3.42 0.53
N LYS A 47 11.66 3.37 1.85
CA LYS A 47 10.72 2.70 2.75
C LYS A 47 9.33 3.36 2.73
N PHE A 48 8.33 2.53 3.00
CA PHE A 48 6.95 2.96 3.10
C PHE A 48 6.44 2.95 4.56
N PRO A 49 5.66 3.97 4.98
CA PRO A 49 5.60 5.30 4.37
C PRO A 49 6.94 6.04 4.50
N ARG A 50 7.16 7.07 3.68
CA ARG A 50 8.40 7.88 3.74
C ARG A 50 8.50 8.68 5.03
N ASN A 51 7.34 9.02 5.59
CA ASN A 51 7.23 9.79 6.82
C ASN A 51 6.94 8.85 7.99
N LYS A 52 7.38 9.26 9.19
CA LYS A 52 7.11 8.54 10.43
C LYS A 52 5.60 8.40 10.66
N VAL A 53 5.16 7.18 10.92
CA VAL A 53 3.76 6.86 11.20
C VAL A 53 3.50 6.89 12.69
N ALA A 54 2.59 7.77 13.12
CA ALA A 54 2.08 7.79 14.49
C ALA A 54 0.90 6.82 14.65
N LYS A 55 0.00 6.78 13.66
CA LYS A 55 -1.28 6.05 13.76
C LYS A 55 -1.64 5.35 12.46
N VAL A 56 -2.26 4.18 12.57
CA VAL A 56 -2.84 3.47 11.43
C VAL A 56 -4.32 3.22 11.69
N LYS A 57 -5.14 3.45 10.68
CA LYS A 57 -6.58 3.17 10.70
C LYS A 57 -6.95 2.22 9.57
N LEU A 58 -7.70 1.19 9.90
CA LEU A 58 -8.35 0.29 8.96
C LEU A 58 -9.78 0.76 8.72
N TYR A 59 -10.20 0.80 7.46
CA TYR A 59 -11.56 1.11 7.04
C TYR A 59 -12.08 -0.06 6.23
N GLN A 60 -13.35 -0.41 6.40
CA GLN A 60 -14.05 -1.24 5.43
C GLN A 60 -14.38 -0.38 4.21
N ASN A 61 -14.06 -0.86 3.02
CA ASN A 61 -14.38 -0.18 1.79
C ASN A 61 -15.86 -0.40 1.42
N LYS A 62 -16.75 0.27 2.17
CA LYS A 62 -18.18 0.32 1.88
C LYS A 62 -18.53 1.69 1.32
N PHE A 63 -19.13 1.72 0.13
CA PHE A 63 -19.52 2.96 -0.54
C PHE A 63 -20.36 3.84 0.42
N LEU A 64 -19.99 5.12 0.53
CA LEU A 64 -20.62 6.16 1.37
C LEU A 64 -20.47 6.05 2.90
N ILE A 65 -20.09 4.90 3.44
CA ILE A 65 -20.00 4.69 4.90
C ILE A 65 -18.63 4.20 5.38
N SER A 66 -17.66 4.11 4.48
CA SER A 66 -16.31 3.58 4.77
C SER A 66 -15.69 4.22 6.03
N ARG A 67 -15.89 5.53 6.21
CA ARG A 67 -15.38 6.29 7.35
C ARG A 67 -16.01 5.97 8.69
N LEU A 68 -17.26 5.53 8.71
CA LEU A 68 -17.95 5.13 9.94
C LEU A 68 -17.44 3.78 10.45
N THR A 69 -16.71 3.03 9.61
CA THR A 69 -16.17 1.71 9.94
C THR A 69 -14.72 1.76 10.42
N SER A 70 -14.16 2.97 10.63
CA SER A 70 -12.75 3.10 10.95
C SER A 70 -12.41 2.45 12.29
N LYS A 71 -11.41 1.57 12.29
CA LYS A 71 -10.81 1.00 13.49
C LYS A 71 -9.36 1.44 13.61
N ASP A 72 -8.97 1.85 14.81
CA ASP A 72 -7.58 2.14 15.11
C ASP A 72 -6.81 0.84 15.27
N ILE A 73 -5.69 0.70 14.55
CA ILE A 73 -4.80 -0.44 14.67
C ILE A 73 -3.94 -0.27 15.93
N SER A 74 -3.78 -1.35 16.70
CA SER A 74 -2.92 -1.40 17.89
C SER A 74 -1.47 -1.03 17.55
N GLU A 75 -0.71 -0.55 18.53
CA GLU A 75 0.70 -0.22 18.34
C GLU A 75 1.53 -1.44 17.89
N SER A 76 1.24 -2.62 18.44
CA SER A 76 1.91 -3.86 18.05
C SER A 76 1.61 -4.26 16.60
N ASP A 77 0.35 -4.17 16.17
CA ASP A 77 -0.02 -4.55 14.80
C ASP A 77 0.38 -3.49 13.79
N LYS A 78 0.43 -2.21 14.19
CA LYS A 78 1.03 -1.15 13.38
C LYS A 78 2.48 -1.50 13.04
N ILE A 79 3.29 -1.93 14.01
CA ILE A 79 4.67 -2.33 13.76
C ILE A 79 4.72 -3.53 12.81
N LYS A 80 3.85 -4.53 13.00
CA LYS A 80 3.75 -5.68 12.07
C LYS A 80 3.38 -5.24 10.65
N LEU A 81 2.42 -4.34 10.48
CA LEU A 81 2.01 -3.80 9.18
C LEU A 81 3.15 -3.04 8.52
N LEU A 82 3.87 -2.18 9.26
CA LEU A 82 5.01 -1.45 8.72
C LEU A 82 6.12 -2.39 8.26
N ASN A 83 6.41 -3.44 9.02
CA ASN A 83 7.37 -4.47 8.61
C ASN A 83 6.87 -5.23 7.39
N PHE A 84 5.58 -5.58 7.35
CA PHE A 84 4.94 -6.29 6.25
C PHE A 84 5.09 -5.55 4.91
N PHE A 85 4.75 -4.25 4.87
CA PHE A 85 4.83 -3.43 3.66
C PHE A 85 6.25 -3.06 3.23
N ASN A 86 7.26 -3.38 4.05
CA ASN A 86 8.67 -3.17 3.72
C ASN A 86 9.45 -4.47 3.54
N ASP A 87 8.75 -5.60 3.39
CA ASP A 87 9.35 -6.90 3.11
C ASP A 87 8.91 -7.38 1.71
N PRO A 88 9.84 -7.43 0.73
CA PRO A 88 9.53 -7.80 -0.65
C PRO A 88 9.07 -9.25 -0.83
N GLU A 89 9.27 -10.14 0.15
CA GLU A 89 8.76 -11.51 0.09
C GLU A 89 7.23 -11.58 0.21
N ASN A 90 6.62 -10.54 0.79
CA ASN A 90 5.16 -10.43 0.90
C ASN A 90 4.49 -10.02 -0.42
N PHE A 91 5.29 -9.65 -1.42
CA PHE A 91 4.81 -9.16 -2.70
C PHE A 91 5.30 -10.01 -3.88
N SER A 92 4.56 -9.97 -4.98
CA SER A 92 4.87 -10.55 -6.27
C SER A 92 5.11 -9.46 -7.31
N TRP A 93 5.85 -9.80 -8.37
CA TRP A 93 5.97 -8.96 -9.57
C TRP A 93 4.70 -8.98 -10.43
N GLY A 94 3.81 -9.93 -10.17
CA GLY A 94 2.50 -9.98 -10.81
C GLY A 94 1.66 -8.74 -10.50
N GLU A 95 1.04 -8.20 -11.54
CA GLU A 95 0.02 -7.18 -11.49
C GLU A 95 -1.21 -7.66 -10.69
N THR A 96 -1.42 -7.18 -9.45
CA THR A 96 -2.67 -7.47 -8.70
C THR A 96 -3.19 -6.30 -7.82
N THR A 97 -2.84 -5.04 -8.09
CA THR A 97 -3.30 -3.87 -7.32
C THR A 97 -4.66 -3.26 -7.74
N TRP A 98 -5.72 -3.98 -7.40
CA TRP A 98 -7.03 -3.49 -6.90
C TRP A 98 -7.84 -2.53 -7.76
N SER A 99 -8.95 -3.02 -8.32
CA SER A 99 -10.13 -2.18 -8.49
C SER A 99 -10.53 -1.61 -7.12
N LEU A 100 -10.69 -0.29 -7.04
CA LEU A 100 -11.17 0.42 -5.85
C LEU A 100 -12.55 -0.06 -5.40
N ASP A 101 -13.30 -0.70 -6.30
CA ASP A 101 -14.62 -1.27 -6.01
C ASP A 101 -14.53 -2.70 -5.46
N GLU A 102 -13.38 -3.37 -5.60
CA GLU A 102 -13.20 -4.76 -5.22
C GLU A 102 -12.33 -4.93 -3.96
N SER A 103 -11.50 -3.95 -3.61
CA SER A 103 -10.80 -3.97 -2.32
C SER A 103 -11.78 -3.97 -1.16
N GLU A 104 -11.60 -4.85 -0.19
CA GLU A 104 -12.45 -4.97 0.99
C GLU A 104 -12.11 -3.92 2.05
N TYR A 105 -10.84 -3.52 2.09
CA TYR A 105 -10.29 -2.67 3.13
C TYR A 105 -9.44 -1.52 2.59
N ILE A 106 -9.29 -0.49 3.41
CA ILE A 106 -8.37 0.62 3.20
C ILE A 106 -7.56 0.78 4.48
N LEU A 107 -6.24 0.66 4.39
CA LEU A 107 -5.32 1.11 5.43
C LEU A 107 -4.89 2.54 5.16
N ARG A 108 -4.97 3.40 6.17
CA ARG A 108 -4.43 4.75 6.14
C ARG A 108 -3.43 4.95 7.27
N PHE A 109 -2.32 5.57 6.93
CA PHE A 109 -1.19 5.82 7.80
C PHE A 109 -1.11 7.33 8.04
N PHE A 110 -1.02 7.72 9.31
CA PHE A 110 -1.03 9.13 9.73
C PHE A 110 0.20 9.46 10.56
N ASP A 111 0.71 10.68 10.41
CA ASP A 111 1.77 11.23 11.27
C ASP A 111 1.21 11.78 12.60
N GLU A 112 2.10 12.35 13.42
CA GLU A 112 1.77 12.91 14.75
C GLU A 112 0.85 14.16 14.66
N LYS A 113 0.70 14.75 13.46
CA LYS A 113 -0.18 15.90 13.19
C LYS A 113 -1.50 15.47 12.53
N GLU A 114 -1.80 14.16 12.53
CA GLU A 114 -2.95 13.56 11.87
C GLU A 114 -2.99 13.77 10.34
N VAL A 115 -1.84 14.04 9.71
CA VAL A 115 -1.73 14.13 8.26
C VAL A 115 -1.56 12.73 7.67
N GLU A 116 -2.33 12.39 6.64
CA GLU A 116 -2.21 11.11 5.93
C GLU A 116 -0.88 11.06 5.16
N VAL A 117 -0.02 10.11 5.52
CA VAL A 117 1.31 9.91 4.94
C VAL A 117 1.41 8.64 4.10
N GLY A 118 0.37 7.81 4.10
CA GLY A 118 0.29 6.61 3.28
C GLY A 118 -1.13 6.07 3.23
N LYS A 119 -1.46 5.38 2.14
CA LYS A 119 -2.75 4.73 1.93
C LYS A 119 -2.57 3.49 1.10
N ILE A 120 -3.13 2.37 1.56
CA ILE A 120 -3.07 1.09 0.87
C ILE A 120 -4.47 0.52 0.84
N TRP A 121 -4.96 0.17 -0.35
CA TRP A 121 -6.20 -0.59 -0.48
C TRP A 121 -5.86 -2.07 -0.32
N ILE A 122 -6.73 -2.90 0.23
CA ILE A 122 -6.41 -4.33 0.42
C ILE A 122 -7.58 -5.12 -0.10
N CYS A 123 -7.27 -6.07 -0.97
CA CYS A 123 -8.13 -7.17 -1.34
C CYS A 123 -7.48 -8.47 -0.89
N LEU A 124 -8.17 -9.26 -0.06
CA LEU A 124 -7.71 -10.58 0.36
C LEU A 124 -8.19 -11.69 -0.60
N GLU A 125 -9.26 -11.44 -1.35
CA GLU A 125 -9.89 -12.36 -2.29
C GLU A 125 -9.32 -12.23 -3.72
N ASP A 126 -10.06 -12.74 -4.72
CA ASP A 126 -9.71 -12.68 -6.15
C ASP A 126 -10.25 -11.40 -6.81
N CYS A 127 -9.51 -10.30 -6.63
CA CYS A 127 -9.82 -9.02 -7.28
C CYS A 127 -9.08 -8.84 -8.61
N GLY A 128 -9.79 -8.31 -9.61
CA GLY A 128 -9.26 -7.85 -10.89
C GLY A 128 -8.75 -6.41 -10.78
N MET A 129 -7.47 -6.23 -11.08
CA MET A 129 -6.88 -4.89 -11.18
C MET A 129 -6.98 -4.34 -12.60
N THR A 130 -7.16 -3.02 -12.71
CA THR A 130 -6.99 -2.27 -13.97
C THR A 130 -5.70 -1.41 -14.04
N LYS A 131 -4.97 -1.16 -12.93
CA LYS A 131 -3.69 -0.41 -12.94
C LYS A 131 -2.79 -0.61 -11.69
N SER A 132 -1.53 -1.05 -11.87
CA SER A 132 -0.53 -1.20 -10.78
C SER A 132 0.59 -0.18 -10.88
N ILE A 133 0.89 0.49 -9.77
CA ILE A 133 2.19 1.13 -9.54
C ILE A 133 2.57 0.84 -8.08
N PRO A 134 3.80 0.41 -7.79
CA PRO A 134 4.23 0.22 -6.42
C PRO A 134 4.38 1.54 -5.67
N PHE A 135 4.04 1.47 -4.39
CA PHE A 135 4.36 2.54 -3.46
C PHE A 135 5.82 2.56 -3.07
N SER A 136 6.54 1.44 -3.06
CA SER A 136 7.95 1.38 -2.70
C SER A 136 8.63 0.22 -3.41
N PRO A 137 9.97 0.20 -3.49
CA PRO A 137 10.73 -0.96 -3.95
C PRO A 137 10.29 -2.26 -3.29
N ASN A 138 10.12 -2.23 -1.97
CA ASN A 138 9.72 -3.39 -1.18
C ASN A 138 8.33 -3.93 -1.50
N MET A 139 7.50 -3.20 -2.26
CA MET A 139 6.18 -3.67 -2.66
C MET A 139 6.11 -4.21 -4.10
N LYS A 140 7.22 -4.26 -4.85
CA LYS A 140 7.28 -4.77 -6.24
C LYS A 140 6.33 -4.07 -7.21
N TYR A 141 5.19 -4.65 -7.59
CA TYR A 141 4.08 -3.98 -8.30
C TYR A 141 2.78 -3.92 -7.47
N GLY A 142 2.95 -4.00 -6.15
CA GLY A 142 1.90 -3.94 -5.13
C GLY A 142 1.11 -5.22 -4.96
N GLY A 143 1.34 -6.24 -5.80
CA GLY A 143 0.61 -7.48 -5.72
C GLY A 143 1.04 -8.36 -4.56
N LEU A 144 0.11 -8.85 -3.75
CA LEU A 144 0.45 -9.74 -2.63
C LEU A 144 0.86 -11.13 -3.13
N SER A 145 1.94 -11.67 -2.56
CA SER A 145 2.29 -13.08 -2.73
C SER A 145 1.30 -13.97 -1.98
N LYS A 146 1.29 -15.28 -2.26
CA LYS A 146 0.43 -16.24 -1.53
C LYS A 146 0.67 -16.19 -0.02
N SER A 147 1.94 -16.14 0.40
CA SER A 147 2.33 -15.98 1.79
C SER A 147 1.98 -14.60 2.33
N GLY A 148 2.13 -13.54 1.52
CA GLY A 148 1.73 -12.18 1.86
C GLY A 148 0.24 -12.08 2.22
N LYS A 149 -0.64 -12.70 1.41
CA LYS A 149 -2.09 -12.76 1.69
C LYS A 149 -2.40 -13.40 3.06
N VAL A 150 -1.74 -14.51 3.39
CA VAL A 150 -1.93 -15.20 4.68
C VAL A 150 -1.46 -14.31 5.84
N LYS A 151 -0.23 -13.80 5.76
CA LYS A 151 0.36 -12.96 6.80
C LYS A 151 -0.48 -11.70 7.08
N ILE A 152 -0.96 -11.00 6.05
CA ILE A 152 -1.75 -9.78 6.28
C ILE A 152 -3.13 -10.10 6.86
N LYS A 153 -3.73 -11.23 6.48
CA LYS A 153 -5.00 -11.69 7.06
C LYS A 153 -4.86 -11.98 8.56
N GLU A 154 -3.74 -12.56 8.97
CA GLU A 154 -3.42 -12.77 10.39
C GLU A 154 -3.28 -11.45 11.16
N ILE A 155 -2.60 -10.45 10.58
CA ILE A 155 -2.42 -9.13 11.22
C ILE A 155 -3.76 -8.40 11.36
N LEU A 156 -4.65 -8.54 10.38
CA LEU A 156 -5.93 -7.85 10.34
C LEU A 156 -7.07 -8.62 11.03
N ASN A 157 -6.85 -9.85 11.49
CA ASN A 157 -7.90 -10.73 12.01
C ASN A 157 -8.69 -10.15 13.19
N ASP A 158 -8.07 -9.26 13.97
CA ASP A 158 -8.68 -8.64 15.15
C ASP A 158 -9.49 -7.36 14.84
N TYR A 159 -9.63 -6.99 13.55
CA TYR A 159 -10.26 -5.74 13.08
C TYR A 159 -11.33 -5.99 12.00
#